data_AF-A0A2H0HTE4-F1
#
_entry.id   AF-A0A2H0HTE4-F1
#
_cell.length_a   1.000
_cell.length_b   1.000
_cell.length_c   1.000
_cell.angle_alpha   90.00
_cell.angle_beta   90.00
_cell.angle_gamma   90.00
#
_symmetry.space_group_name_H-M   'P 1'
#
loop_
_entity.id
_entity.type
_entity.pdbx_description
1 polymer ?
#
loop_
_entity_poly.entity_id
_entity_poly.type
_entity_poly.pdbx_seq_one_letter_code
_entity_poly.pdbx_strand_id
1 'polypeptide(L)'
;MRAPTHSCHRRRAGRCGSDAVHVPCRRHSGRPGSVLPAFSRAHPRRGTARRFQVWPGASARKALQRRRAGLHRQSSWRDCSLSNRQGQCPSTRKHAADLHYALCWSLAVIRTLHTAELPGLELLHRGKVRDVFALPGERLLMVASDRLSAFDVVLPDPIPGKGELLCQMSNFWFARSAHLIANHLTGDSVASVLPAGVDVALYAQRSVVVKRLKPLPVEAIARGYLVGSGWKDYQASGRVCGIELPAGLRQAERLAEPIFTPSSKAAIGNHDENIGFDAMVALIGCALAEQVRATTLAIYRFAAAYAQQRGILIADT
;
A
#
# COMPACT_ATOMS: atom_id res chain seq x y z
N MET A 1 -18.08 61.55 46.86
CA MET A 1 -19.16 60.94 47.68
C MET A 1 -19.54 59.59 47.08
N ARG A 2 -19.94 58.67 47.97
CA ARG A 2 -20.68 57.40 47.86
C ARG A 2 -21.26 56.94 46.50
N ALA A 3 -21.26 55.62 46.31
CA ALA A 3 -21.86 54.87 45.19
C ALA A 3 -23.38 54.69 45.30
N PRO A 4 -24.01 54.06 44.30
CA PRO A 4 -24.95 52.97 44.57
C PRO A 4 -24.57 51.65 43.86
N THR A 5 -25.18 50.56 44.31
CA THR A 5 -24.99 49.17 43.85
C THR A 5 -26.14 48.70 42.97
N HIS A 6 -25.90 47.73 42.08
CA HIS A 6 -26.95 46.82 41.57
C HIS A 6 -26.42 45.38 41.39
N SER A 7 -27.33 44.43 41.21
CA SER A 7 -27.24 43.10 41.80
C SER A 7 -27.05 41.93 40.81
N CYS A 8 -26.62 40.79 41.37
CA CYS A 8 -26.37 39.53 40.68
C CYS A 8 -27.67 38.85 40.20
N HIS A 9 -27.62 38.22 39.01
CA HIS A 9 -28.39 36.98 38.75
C HIS A 9 -27.70 36.09 37.69
N ARG A 10 -27.19 34.92 38.11
CA ARG A 10 -26.85 33.82 37.19
C ARG A 10 -28.14 33.15 36.71
N ARG A 11 -28.32 32.96 35.40
CA ARG A 11 -29.34 32.05 34.85
C ARG A 11 -28.76 30.65 34.62
N ARG A 12 -29.60 29.62 34.78
CA ARG A 12 -29.23 28.19 34.67
C ARG A 12 -29.40 27.69 33.23
N ALA A 13 -28.63 26.65 32.87
CA ALA A 13 -28.92 25.84 31.69
C ALA A 13 -30.20 25.01 31.87
N GLY A 14 -30.84 24.65 30.76
CA GLY A 14 -32.08 23.85 30.74
C GLY A 14 -31.85 22.34 30.93
N ARG A 15 -32.96 21.60 31.09
CA ARG A 15 -32.99 20.13 31.16
C ARG A 15 -33.61 19.52 29.90
N CYS A 16 -33.02 18.42 29.43
CA CYS A 16 -33.72 17.17 29.09
C CYS A 16 -32.95 16.06 29.84
N GLY A 17 -33.54 14.98 30.35
CA GLY A 17 -34.61 14.17 29.76
C GLY A 17 -33.95 12.89 29.21
N SER A 18 -33.32 12.04 30.03
CA SER A 18 -33.90 11.11 31.02
C SER A 18 -34.76 10.01 30.38
N ASP A 19 -34.10 8.95 29.91
CA ASP A 19 -34.66 7.59 29.90
C ASP A 19 -33.52 6.61 30.25
N ALA A 20 -33.88 5.47 30.86
CA ALA A 20 -32.91 4.58 31.50
C ALA A 20 -33.20 3.10 31.24
N VAL A 21 -32.16 2.34 30.90
CA VAL A 21 -32.14 0.87 30.98
C VAL A 21 -30.96 0.46 31.85
N HIS A 22 -31.25 -0.14 33.00
CA HIS A 22 -30.28 -0.44 34.04
C HIS A 22 -30.04 -1.95 34.11
N VAL A 23 -28.81 -2.41 33.89
CA VAL A 23 -28.39 -3.80 34.14
C VAL A 23 -27.19 -3.76 35.11
N PRO A 24 -27.21 -4.49 36.25
CA PRO A 24 -26.30 -4.22 37.36
C PRO A 24 -24.94 -4.95 37.26
N CYS A 25 -23.85 -4.20 37.45
CA CYS A 25 -22.52 -4.76 37.65
C CYS A 25 -22.40 -5.37 39.06
N ARG A 26 -22.37 -6.71 39.17
CA ARG A 26 -22.13 -7.40 40.45
C ARG A 26 -20.65 -7.31 40.84
N ARG A 27 -20.38 -6.75 42.03
CA ARG A 27 -19.11 -6.95 42.75
C ARG A 27 -19.13 -8.30 43.46
N HIS A 28 -18.02 -9.02 43.43
CA HIS A 28 -17.75 -10.13 44.36
C HIS A 28 -16.39 -9.93 45.02
N SER A 29 -16.39 -10.09 46.35
CA SER A 29 -15.23 -9.91 47.23
C SER A 29 -15.00 -11.21 47.98
N GLY A 30 -13.84 -11.84 47.76
CA GLY A 30 -13.49 -13.11 48.40
C GLY A 30 -11.99 -13.39 48.31
N ARG A 31 -11.37 -13.58 49.48
CA ARG A 31 -10.01 -14.08 49.74
C ARG A 31 -10.10 -14.98 50.99
N PRO A 32 -9.10 -15.82 51.29
CA PRO A 32 -8.22 -16.56 50.38
C PRO A 32 -8.26 -18.09 50.69
N GLY A 33 -7.57 -18.90 49.90
CA GLY A 33 -7.37 -20.33 50.19
C GLY A 33 -6.07 -20.83 49.57
N SER A 34 -5.29 -21.61 50.33
CA SER A 34 -3.97 -22.12 49.94
C SER A 34 -3.98 -23.64 49.73
N VAL A 35 -2.98 -24.13 48.99
CA VAL A 35 -2.16 -25.34 49.24
C VAL A 35 -1.57 -25.87 47.91
N LEU A 36 -0.28 -26.18 47.92
CA LEU A 36 0.43 -26.92 46.86
C LEU A 36 0.44 -28.42 47.21
N PRO A 37 0.65 -29.31 46.22
CA PRO A 37 1.97 -29.91 46.19
C PRO A 37 2.62 -29.94 44.79
N ALA A 38 3.91 -30.30 44.75
CA ALA A 38 4.74 -30.34 43.55
C ALA A 38 5.05 -31.79 43.11
N PHE A 39 6.02 -31.94 42.20
CA PHE A 39 6.44 -33.15 41.47
C PHE A 39 5.49 -33.55 40.31
N SER A 40 5.98 -34.13 39.21
CA SER A 40 7.32 -34.71 38.98
C SER A 40 8.05 -34.17 37.74
N ARG A 41 9.35 -34.49 37.64
CA ARG A 41 10.25 -34.12 36.53
C ARG A 41 10.06 -35.05 35.33
N ALA A 42 10.16 -34.51 34.12
CA ALA A 42 10.43 -35.29 32.89
C ALA A 42 11.47 -34.56 32.03
N HIS A 43 12.57 -35.24 31.70
CA HIS A 43 13.65 -34.72 30.83
C HIS A 43 13.45 -35.19 29.37
N PRO A 44 14.15 -34.57 28.38
CA PRO A 44 13.58 -34.39 27.05
C PRO A 44 13.71 -35.61 26.12
N ARG A 45 12.68 -35.82 25.30
CA ARG A 45 12.81 -36.66 24.09
C ARG A 45 13.61 -35.90 23.02
N ARG A 46 14.70 -36.51 22.54
CA ARG A 46 15.53 -35.98 21.45
C ARG A 46 14.76 -36.04 20.12
N GLY A 47 14.16 -34.92 19.71
CA GLY A 47 13.71 -34.72 18.33
C GLY A 47 14.91 -34.60 17.39
N THR A 48 14.89 -35.28 16.23
CA THR A 48 16.01 -35.28 15.30
C THR A 48 16.14 -33.96 14.55
N ALA A 49 17.35 -33.39 14.53
CA ALA A 49 17.64 -32.19 13.76
C ALA A 49 17.48 -32.47 12.25
N ARG A 50 16.49 -31.84 11.61
CA ARG A 50 16.39 -31.84 10.15
C ARG A 50 17.52 -31.02 9.55
N ARG A 51 18.53 -31.73 9.04
CA ARG A 51 19.69 -31.17 8.34
C ARG A 51 19.22 -30.35 7.13
N PHE A 52 19.46 -29.04 7.13
CA PHE A 52 19.21 -28.22 5.94
C PHE A 52 20.06 -28.72 4.78
N GLN A 53 19.43 -29.10 3.67
CA GLN A 53 20.14 -29.38 2.43
C GLN A 53 20.46 -28.06 1.72
N VAL A 54 21.74 -27.70 1.69
CA VAL A 54 22.25 -26.65 0.80
C VAL A 54 22.05 -27.10 -0.65
N TRP A 55 21.47 -26.24 -1.48
CA TRP A 55 21.36 -26.46 -2.93
C TRP A 55 22.68 -26.11 -3.64
N PRO A 56 23.37 -27.06 -4.29
CA PRO A 56 24.55 -26.75 -5.10
C PRO A 56 24.12 -26.22 -6.48
N GLY A 57 24.41 -24.96 -6.77
CA GLY A 57 24.05 -24.33 -8.05
C GLY A 57 24.95 -24.77 -9.20
N ALA A 58 24.57 -25.82 -9.95
CA ALA A 58 25.36 -26.31 -11.10
C ALA A 58 24.57 -26.83 -12.33
N SER A 59 23.22 -26.75 -12.36
CA SER A 59 22.40 -27.53 -13.32
C SER A 59 21.52 -26.75 -14.30
N ALA A 60 21.67 -25.43 -14.42
CA ALA A 60 20.74 -24.56 -15.17
C ALA A 60 21.21 -24.11 -16.58
N ARG A 61 22.31 -24.66 -17.14
CA ARG A 61 22.90 -24.18 -18.42
C ARG A 61 22.84 -25.14 -19.63
N LYS A 62 22.05 -26.24 -19.57
CA LYS A 62 21.89 -27.19 -20.71
C LYS A 62 20.46 -27.39 -21.23
N ALA A 63 19.44 -26.78 -20.62
CA ALA A 63 18.05 -26.90 -21.07
C ALA A 63 17.67 -25.95 -22.23
N LEU A 64 18.44 -24.87 -22.47
CA LEU A 64 18.02 -23.75 -23.32
C LEU A 64 18.61 -23.76 -24.76
N GLN A 65 19.06 -24.91 -25.26
CA GLN A 65 19.65 -25.04 -26.61
C GLN A 65 18.98 -26.10 -27.53
N ARG A 66 17.84 -26.68 -27.14
CA ARG A 66 17.09 -27.66 -27.97
C ARG A 66 15.62 -27.32 -28.20
N ARG A 67 15.33 -26.05 -28.53
CA ARG A 67 14.04 -25.61 -29.15
C ARG A 67 14.25 -24.54 -30.25
N ARG A 68 15.23 -24.75 -31.14
CA ARG A 68 15.41 -24.01 -32.40
C ARG A 68 15.54 -24.98 -33.59
N ALA A 69 14.50 -25.77 -33.83
CA ALA A 69 14.34 -26.58 -35.03
C ALA A 69 12.85 -26.92 -35.24
N GLY A 70 12.37 -26.79 -36.48
CA GLY A 70 11.12 -27.40 -36.97
C GLY A 70 9.80 -26.87 -36.41
N LEU A 71 9.26 -25.79 -36.99
CA LEU A 71 7.81 -25.57 -37.12
C LEU A 71 7.43 -24.49 -38.17
N HIS A 72 7.91 -24.66 -39.40
CA HIS A 72 7.34 -23.99 -40.58
C HIS A 72 6.96 -25.05 -41.62
N ARG A 73 5.73 -25.58 -41.54
CA ARG A 73 5.08 -26.20 -42.70
C ARG A 73 4.43 -25.09 -43.52
N GLN A 74 4.85 -24.95 -44.78
CA GLN A 74 4.09 -24.20 -45.76
C GLN A 74 2.84 -25.02 -46.12
N SER A 75 1.66 -24.41 -46.06
CA SER A 75 0.43 -24.96 -46.65
C SER A 75 0.00 -24.03 -47.78
N SER A 76 -0.04 -24.55 -49.00
CA SER A 76 -0.38 -23.79 -50.19
C SER A 76 -1.84 -23.32 -50.15
N TRP A 77 -2.03 -22.02 -50.34
CA TRP A 77 -3.31 -21.49 -50.80
C TRP A 77 -3.35 -21.64 -52.31
N ARG A 78 -4.40 -22.29 -52.82
CA ARG A 78 -4.68 -22.41 -54.26
C ARG A 78 -5.51 -21.23 -54.72
N ASP A 79 -5.39 -20.89 -56.00
CA ASP A 79 -6.30 -19.95 -56.65
C ASP A 79 -7.76 -20.42 -56.53
N CYS A 80 -8.65 -19.46 -56.30
CA CYS A 80 -10.05 -19.59 -56.64
C CYS A 80 -10.52 -18.23 -57.16
N SER A 81 -10.89 -18.16 -58.43
CA SER A 81 -11.14 -16.91 -59.15
C SER A 81 -12.61 -16.49 -59.07
N LEU A 82 -12.82 -15.17 -59.09
CA LEU A 82 -14.02 -14.48 -59.59
C LEU A 82 -15.40 -15.00 -59.09
N SER A 83 -15.96 -14.28 -58.12
CA SER A 83 -17.30 -13.74 -58.32
C SER A 83 -17.42 -12.32 -57.76
N ASN A 84 -18.13 -11.45 -58.48
CA ASN A 84 -18.23 -10.02 -58.19
C ASN A 84 -19.66 -9.68 -57.74
N ARG A 85 -19.83 -9.15 -56.53
CA ARG A 85 -21.05 -8.42 -56.11
C ARG A 85 -20.79 -7.45 -54.95
N GLN A 86 -20.63 -6.19 -55.31
CA GLN A 86 -21.10 -4.98 -54.61
C GLN A 86 -21.20 -5.01 -53.07
N GLY A 87 -20.27 -4.32 -52.41
CA GLY A 87 -20.36 -3.99 -50.98
C GLY A 87 -19.32 -2.93 -50.58
N GLN A 88 -19.65 -1.64 -50.71
CA GLN A 88 -18.73 -0.56 -50.32
C GLN A 88 -18.66 -0.43 -48.79
N CYS A 89 -17.45 -0.43 -48.22
CA CYS A 89 -17.22 -0.27 -46.78
C CYS A 89 -16.15 0.81 -46.52
N PRO A 90 -16.46 1.93 -45.83
CA PRO A 90 -15.55 3.09 -45.72
C PRO A 90 -14.75 3.13 -44.41
N SER A 91 -13.44 2.80 -44.44
CA SER A 91 -12.61 2.83 -43.20
C SER A 91 -11.10 3.08 -43.35
N THR A 92 -10.58 3.50 -44.51
CA THR A 92 -9.13 3.62 -44.78
C THR A 92 -8.37 4.76 -44.06
N ARG A 93 -8.98 5.46 -43.09
CA ARG A 93 -8.36 6.59 -42.36
C ARG A 93 -7.98 6.34 -40.89
N LYS A 94 -8.10 5.11 -40.35
CA LYS A 94 -7.70 4.83 -38.94
C LYS A 94 -6.27 4.29 -38.78
N HIS A 95 -5.85 3.32 -39.58
CA HIS A 95 -4.57 2.59 -39.39
C HIS A 95 -3.28 3.45 -39.38
N ALA A 96 -3.30 4.69 -39.89
CA ALA A 96 -2.13 5.56 -39.90
C ALA A 96 -1.77 6.13 -38.50
N ALA A 97 -2.75 6.28 -37.59
CA ALA A 97 -2.50 6.79 -36.24
C ALA A 97 -1.91 5.71 -35.32
N ASP A 98 -2.45 4.49 -35.40
CA ASP A 98 -2.08 3.37 -34.54
C ASP A 98 -0.60 2.96 -34.72
N LEU A 99 -0.12 2.95 -35.98
CA LEU A 99 1.29 2.70 -36.32
C LEU A 99 2.24 3.76 -35.75
N HIS A 100 1.82 5.03 -35.68
CA HIS A 100 2.66 6.10 -35.14
C HIS A 100 2.86 5.96 -33.63
N TYR A 101 1.80 5.55 -32.90
CA TYR A 101 1.90 5.22 -31.47
C TYR A 101 2.78 4.00 -31.21
N ALA A 102 2.63 2.93 -32.00
CA ALA A 102 3.44 1.72 -31.89
C ALA A 102 4.93 1.98 -32.14
N LEU A 103 5.27 2.77 -33.16
CA LEU A 103 6.66 3.10 -33.49
C LEU A 103 7.29 4.05 -32.46
N CYS A 104 6.52 5.01 -31.92
CA CYS A 104 7.04 5.93 -30.90
C CYS A 104 7.41 5.21 -29.58
N TRP A 105 6.68 4.16 -29.20
CA TRP A 105 7.05 3.29 -28.07
C TRP A 105 8.28 2.41 -28.34
N SER A 106 8.62 2.14 -29.61
CA SER A 106 9.65 1.18 -30.01
C SER A 106 11.10 1.68 -29.80
N LEU A 107 11.30 2.97 -29.50
CA LEU A 107 12.63 3.58 -29.30
C LEU A 107 12.76 4.37 -27.98
N ALA A 108 11.75 4.34 -27.11
CA ALA A 108 11.84 4.90 -25.77
C ALA A 108 12.75 4.02 -24.89
N VAL A 109 14.06 4.30 -24.90
CA VAL A 109 15.03 3.61 -24.03
C VAL A 109 14.66 3.87 -22.57
N ILE A 110 14.07 2.86 -21.92
CA ILE A 110 13.75 2.90 -20.48
C ILE A 110 15.07 2.97 -19.71
N ARG A 111 15.38 4.15 -19.16
CA ARG A 111 16.65 4.40 -18.45
C ARG A 111 16.51 4.02 -16.98
N THR A 112 17.49 3.29 -16.47
CA THR A 112 17.51 2.79 -15.09
C THR A 112 18.04 3.85 -14.14
N LEU A 113 17.27 4.24 -13.12
CA LEU A 113 17.73 5.09 -12.02
C LEU A 113 17.77 4.29 -10.71
N HIS A 114 18.91 3.70 -10.38
CA HIS A 114 19.13 3.03 -9.09
C HIS A 114 19.24 4.03 -7.93
N THR A 115 20.01 5.09 -8.11
CA THR A 115 20.30 6.13 -7.10
C THR A 115 19.98 7.49 -7.71
N ALA A 116 19.25 8.35 -7.01
CA ALA A 116 19.08 9.74 -7.44
C ALA A 116 20.27 10.57 -6.96
N GLU A 117 20.91 11.31 -7.86
CA GLU A 117 21.98 12.24 -7.54
C GLU A 117 21.65 13.60 -8.16
N LEU A 118 21.42 14.58 -7.29
CA LEU A 118 20.91 15.92 -7.62
C LEU A 118 21.77 16.95 -6.89
N PRO A 119 22.90 17.38 -7.50
CA PRO A 119 23.84 18.30 -6.85
C PRO A 119 23.18 19.60 -6.41
N GLY A 120 23.45 20.03 -5.17
CA GLY A 120 22.85 21.25 -4.59
C GLY A 120 21.48 21.05 -3.94
N LEU A 121 20.87 19.86 -4.01
CA LEU A 121 19.71 19.52 -3.18
C LEU A 121 20.13 18.68 -1.95
N GLU A 122 19.62 19.04 -0.77
CA GLU A 122 19.82 18.29 0.47
C GLU A 122 19.06 16.96 0.42
N LEU A 123 19.76 15.83 0.51
CA LEU A 123 19.15 14.50 0.64
C LEU A 123 18.72 14.25 2.09
N LEU A 124 17.42 14.39 2.37
CA LEU A 124 16.86 14.18 3.70
C LEU A 124 16.71 12.69 4.06
N HIS A 125 16.36 11.86 3.08
CA HIS A 125 16.16 10.42 3.31
C HIS A 125 16.32 9.59 2.04
N ARG A 126 17.03 8.47 2.14
CA ARG A 126 17.10 7.41 1.13
C ARG A 126 16.46 6.15 1.70
N GLY A 127 15.21 5.91 1.33
CA GLY A 127 14.46 4.71 1.73
C GLY A 127 14.73 3.53 0.80
N LYS A 128 14.05 2.40 1.02
CA LYS A 128 14.23 1.17 0.20
C LYS A 128 14.09 1.45 -1.32
N VAL A 129 13.05 2.20 -1.72
CA VAL A 129 12.68 2.41 -3.15
C VAL A 129 12.42 3.88 -3.55
N ARG A 130 12.70 4.84 -2.67
CA ARG A 130 12.53 6.28 -2.91
C ARG A 130 13.66 7.09 -2.28
N ASP A 131 14.10 8.13 -2.97
CA ASP A 131 15.03 9.15 -2.47
C ASP A 131 14.22 10.45 -2.27
N VAL A 132 14.46 11.16 -1.17
CA VAL A 132 13.68 12.35 -0.77
C VAL A 132 14.62 13.51 -0.47
N PHE A 133 14.48 14.60 -1.22
CA PHE A 133 15.30 15.80 -1.11
C PHE A 133 14.48 16.98 -0.57
N ALA A 134 15.12 17.89 0.16
CA ALA A 134 14.52 19.13 0.61
C ALA A 134 14.33 20.12 -0.56
N LEU A 135 13.28 20.95 -0.49
CA LEU A 135 13.08 22.10 -1.36
C LEU A 135 12.66 23.34 -0.55
N PRO A 136 12.95 24.57 -1.03
CA PRO A 136 12.51 25.79 -0.36
C PRO A 136 10.99 25.89 -0.21
N GLY A 137 10.53 26.46 0.91
CA GLY A 137 9.11 26.70 1.20
C GLY A 137 8.35 25.46 1.64
N GLU A 138 8.90 24.69 2.59
CA GLU A 138 8.30 23.45 3.14
C GLU A 138 7.86 22.42 2.07
N ARG A 139 8.67 22.28 1.01
CA ARG A 139 8.46 21.29 -0.04
C ARG A 139 9.52 20.20 -0.01
N LEU A 140 9.23 19.09 -0.67
CA LEU A 140 10.12 17.95 -0.86
C LEU A 140 10.07 17.52 -2.34
N LEU A 141 11.21 17.14 -2.90
CA LEU A 141 11.26 16.37 -4.15
C LEU A 141 11.36 14.89 -3.78
N MET A 142 10.33 14.11 -4.11
CA MET A 142 10.34 12.66 -3.95
C MET A 142 10.65 12.02 -5.30
N VAL A 143 11.72 11.23 -5.36
CA VAL A 143 12.15 10.48 -6.56
C VAL A 143 11.95 8.99 -6.32
N ALA A 144 11.18 8.32 -7.16
CA ALA A 144 11.03 6.87 -7.16
C ALA A 144 12.17 6.21 -7.96
N SER A 145 12.93 5.35 -7.31
CA SER A 145 14.04 4.63 -7.94
C SER A 145 13.60 3.27 -8.48
N ASP A 146 14.45 2.68 -9.32
CA ASP A 146 14.26 1.36 -9.90
C ASP A 146 14.67 0.22 -8.96
N ARG A 147 15.24 0.54 -7.79
CA ARG A 147 15.55 -0.42 -6.70
C ARG A 147 14.31 -1.23 -6.32
N LEU A 148 14.49 -2.52 -6.05
CA LEU A 148 13.46 -3.41 -5.51
C LEU A 148 13.83 -3.85 -4.10
N SER A 149 12.86 -4.14 -3.25
CA SER A 149 13.09 -4.73 -1.93
C SER A 149 12.12 -5.87 -1.65
N ALA A 150 12.61 -6.95 -1.04
CA ALA A 150 11.83 -8.10 -0.59
C ALA A 150 12.36 -8.58 0.76
N PHE A 151 11.47 -9.02 1.66
CA PHE A 151 11.83 -9.42 3.03
C PHE A 151 12.70 -8.36 3.75
N ASP A 152 12.29 -7.09 3.62
CA ASP A 152 12.96 -5.88 4.10
C ASP A 152 14.38 -5.56 3.56
N VAL A 153 14.99 -6.47 2.80
CA VAL A 153 16.28 -6.27 2.13
C VAL A 153 16.08 -5.61 0.76
N VAL A 154 16.95 -4.64 0.42
CA VAL A 154 17.03 -4.07 -0.95
C VAL A 154 17.85 -5.03 -1.81
N LEU A 155 17.30 -5.42 -2.97
CA LEU A 155 17.94 -6.33 -3.91
C LEU A 155 18.96 -5.57 -4.78
N PRO A 156 20.08 -6.22 -5.20
CA PRO A 156 21.14 -5.56 -5.95
C PRO A 156 20.69 -5.15 -7.37
N ASP A 157 19.84 -5.95 -8.00
CA ASP A 157 19.38 -5.72 -9.37
C ASP A 157 18.12 -4.82 -9.38
N PRO A 158 18.18 -3.61 -10.00
CA PRO A 158 17.02 -2.76 -10.20
C PRO A 158 16.12 -3.29 -11.33
N ILE A 159 14.83 -2.95 -11.31
CA ILE A 159 13.91 -3.17 -12.42
C ILE A 159 13.77 -1.86 -13.22
N PRO A 160 14.30 -1.77 -14.46
CA PRO A 160 14.27 -0.55 -15.26
C PRO A 160 12.85 0.02 -15.42
N GLY A 161 12.68 1.32 -15.18
CA GLY A 161 11.38 2.01 -15.32
C GLY A 161 10.35 1.73 -14.22
N LYS A 162 10.66 0.87 -13.24
CA LYS A 162 9.79 0.61 -12.08
C LYS A 162 9.45 1.89 -11.32
N GLY A 163 10.42 2.79 -11.16
CA GLY A 163 10.25 4.09 -10.50
C GLY A 163 9.22 4.96 -11.22
N GLU A 164 9.26 4.99 -12.56
CA GLU A 164 8.30 5.73 -13.39
C GLU A 164 6.91 5.13 -13.27
N LEU A 165 6.78 3.82 -13.47
CA LEU A 165 5.49 3.10 -13.39
C LEU A 165 4.82 3.27 -12.01
N LEU A 166 5.58 3.12 -10.91
CA LEU A 166 5.03 3.29 -9.56
C LEU A 166 4.72 4.76 -9.23
N CYS A 167 5.46 5.73 -9.78
CA CYS A 167 5.14 7.15 -9.64
C CYS A 167 3.85 7.49 -10.38
N GLN A 168 3.72 7.11 -11.66
CA GLN A 168 2.51 7.37 -12.43
C GLN A 168 1.29 6.63 -11.88
N MET A 169 1.44 5.40 -11.37
CA MET A 169 0.37 4.71 -10.65
C MET A 169 -0.03 5.43 -9.34
N SER A 170 0.92 6.06 -8.63
CA SER A 170 0.61 6.90 -7.46
C SER A 170 -0.17 8.15 -7.87
N ASN A 171 0.29 8.88 -8.89
CA ASN A 171 -0.37 10.09 -9.43
C ASN A 171 -1.79 9.80 -9.91
N PHE A 172 -1.96 8.69 -10.62
CA PHE A 172 -3.25 8.17 -11.08
C PHE A 172 -4.23 7.95 -9.92
N TRP A 173 -3.78 7.29 -8.84
CA TRP A 173 -4.62 7.09 -7.66
C TRP A 173 -4.90 8.39 -6.90
N PHE A 174 -3.92 9.28 -6.74
CA PHE A 174 -4.11 10.60 -6.11
C PHE A 174 -5.13 11.47 -6.84
N ALA A 175 -5.12 11.49 -8.18
CA ALA A 175 -6.14 12.15 -8.97
C ALA A 175 -7.52 11.49 -8.80
N ARG A 176 -7.55 10.15 -8.75
CA ARG A 176 -8.77 9.36 -8.55
C ARG A 176 -9.45 9.62 -7.20
N SER A 177 -8.67 9.70 -6.12
CA SER A 177 -9.15 9.79 -4.74
C SER A 177 -9.21 11.22 -4.18
N ALA A 178 -8.88 12.25 -4.96
CA ALA A 178 -8.90 13.66 -4.54
C ALA A 178 -10.27 14.14 -4.00
N HIS A 179 -11.37 13.48 -4.40
CA HIS A 179 -12.72 13.75 -3.90
C HIS A 179 -13.03 13.10 -2.52
N LEU A 180 -12.13 12.24 -2.02
CA LEU A 180 -12.23 11.59 -0.70
C LEU A 180 -11.33 12.26 0.33
N ILE A 181 -10.11 12.65 -0.06
CA ILE A 181 -9.17 13.40 0.78
C ILE A 181 -8.16 14.20 -0.06
N ALA A 182 -7.74 15.35 0.44
CA ALA A 182 -6.62 16.10 -0.11
C ALA A 182 -5.29 15.34 0.07
N ASN A 183 -4.45 15.34 -0.96
CA ASN A 183 -3.14 14.68 -0.93
C ASN A 183 -1.98 15.69 -0.86
N HIS A 184 -0.75 15.19 -0.76
CA HIS A 184 0.46 16.00 -0.55
C HIS A 184 1.02 16.67 -1.81
N LEU A 185 0.49 16.43 -3.01
CA LEU A 185 1.00 17.02 -4.24
C LEU A 185 0.89 18.56 -4.20
N THR A 186 1.85 19.25 -4.80
CA THR A 186 1.85 20.72 -4.96
C THR A 186 1.23 21.15 -6.29
N GLY A 187 1.49 20.38 -7.36
CA GLY A 187 1.29 20.82 -8.75
C GLY A 187 2.53 21.45 -9.39
N ASP A 188 3.60 21.68 -8.64
CA ASP A 188 4.84 22.26 -9.15
C ASP A 188 5.51 21.32 -10.17
N SER A 189 6.08 21.91 -11.23
CA SER A 189 6.82 21.15 -12.23
C SER A 189 8.13 20.61 -11.66
N VAL A 190 8.37 19.30 -11.82
CA VAL A 190 9.65 18.67 -11.51
C VAL A 190 10.80 19.40 -12.22
N ALA A 191 10.61 19.82 -13.47
CA ALA A 191 11.62 20.53 -14.25
C ALA A 191 12.04 21.88 -13.62
N SER A 192 11.15 22.55 -12.87
CA SER A 192 11.45 23.82 -12.20
C SER A 192 12.17 23.68 -10.85
N VAL A 193 12.43 22.46 -10.38
CA VAL A 193 13.12 22.20 -9.10
C VAL A 193 14.34 21.28 -9.23
N LEU A 194 14.68 20.84 -10.44
CA LEU A 194 15.90 20.10 -10.70
C LEU A 194 17.11 21.05 -10.82
N PRO A 195 18.31 20.66 -10.35
CA PRO A 195 19.54 21.42 -10.57
C PRO A 195 19.87 21.61 -12.05
N ALA A 196 20.56 22.70 -12.37
CA ALA A 196 21.03 22.97 -13.72
C ALA A 196 21.95 21.84 -14.24
N GLY A 197 21.78 21.45 -15.51
CA GLY A 197 22.53 20.36 -16.15
C GLY A 197 22.00 18.94 -15.85
N VAL A 198 21.00 18.78 -14.97
CA VAL A 198 20.35 17.48 -14.76
C VAL A 198 19.38 17.17 -15.90
N ASP A 199 19.42 15.93 -16.41
CA ASP A 199 18.49 15.45 -17.44
C ASP A 199 17.06 15.33 -16.88
N VAL A 200 16.23 16.31 -17.24
CA VAL A 200 14.81 16.39 -16.85
C VAL A 200 14.04 15.13 -17.25
N ALA A 201 14.33 14.51 -18.40
CA ALA A 201 13.60 13.34 -18.89
C ALA A 201 13.85 12.08 -18.04
N LEU A 202 14.99 11.98 -17.36
CA LEU A 202 15.28 10.89 -16.42
C LEU A 202 14.41 10.96 -15.15
N TYR A 203 14.00 12.16 -14.74
CA TYR A 203 13.29 12.41 -13.49
C TYR A 203 11.80 12.70 -13.66
N ALA A 204 11.37 13.27 -14.79
CA ALA A 204 10.01 13.79 -14.99
C ALA A 204 8.89 12.76 -14.77
N GLN A 205 9.08 11.49 -15.17
CA GLN A 205 8.05 10.45 -15.02
C GLN A 205 8.13 9.69 -13.69
N ARG A 206 9.19 9.87 -12.89
CA ARG A 206 9.45 9.15 -11.62
C ARG A 206 9.48 10.03 -10.38
N SER A 207 9.26 11.34 -10.51
CA SER A 207 9.40 12.29 -9.41
C SER A 207 8.15 13.14 -9.21
N VAL A 208 7.93 13.61 -7.98
CA VAL A 208 6.86 14.56 -7.63
C VAL A 208 7.34 15.59 -6.62
N VAL A 209 6.83 16.81 -6.75
CA VAL A 209 7.02 17.88 -5.76
C VAL A 209 5.86 17.89 -4.78
N VAL A 210 6.15 17.71 -3.50
CA VAL A 210 5.14 17.50 -2.45
C VAL A 210 5.34 18.44 -1.27
N LYS A 211 4.25 18.67 -0.52
CA LYS A 211 4.27 19.40 0.76
C LYS A 211 4.98 18.56 1.82
N ARG A 212 5.82 19.19 2.64
CA ARG A 212 6.44 18.57 3.83
C ARG A 212 5.39 18.45 4.93
N LEU A 213 4.80 17.27 5.07
CA LEU A 213 3.79 17.00 6.10
C LEU A 213 4.39 16.21 7.28
N LYS A 214 3.83 16.37 8.48
CA LYS A 214 4.10 15.49 9.62
C LYS A 214 3.33 14.18 9.43
N PRO A 215 4.00 13.01 9.29
CA PRO A 215 3.31 11.73 9.20
C PRO A 215 2.67 11.36 10.55
N LEU A 216 1.62 10.53 10.49
CA LEU A 216 1.05 9.90 11.68
C LEU A 216 1.96 8.76 12.19
N PRO A 217 1.95 8.45 13.50
CA PRO A 217 2.77 7.38 14.10
C PRO A 217 2.18 5.96 13.89
N VAL A 218 1.33 5.78 12.88
CA VAL A 218 0.62 4.53 12.58
C VAL A 218 0.52 4.31 11.07
N GLU A 219 0.52 3.05 10.63
CA GLU A 219 0.14 2.69 9.27
C GLU A 219 -1.36 2.39 9.21
N ALA A 220 -2.04 2.93 8.19
CA ALA A 220 -3.49 2.93 8.10
C ALA A 220 -3.98 1.88 7.09
N ILE A 221 -3.82 0.59 7.46
CA ILE A 221 -4.04 -0.55 6.57
C ILE A 221 -5.52 -0.93 6.48
N ALA A 222 -6.01 -1.19 5.26
CA ALA A 222 -7.30 -1.81 4.98
C ALA A 222 -7.13 -3.23 4.42
N ARG A 223 -7.99 -4.18 4.81
CA ARG A 223 -8.02 -5.54 4.25
C ARG A 223 -9.42 -5.92 3.81
N GLY A 224 -9.59 -6.33 2.56
CA GLY A 224 -10.80 -7.02 2.10
C GLY A 224 -10.60 -8.52 1.86
N TYR A 225 -9.37 -9.01 1.95
CA TYR A 225 -9.01 -10.43 1.81
C TYR A 225 -8.05 -10.82 2.94
N LEU A 226 -8.19 -12.06 3.43
CA LEU A 226 -7.43 -12.53 4.59
C LEU A 226 -6.07 -13.12 4.18
N VAL A 227 -5.06 -12.25 4.10
CA VAL A 227 -3.68 -12.56 3.66
C VAL A 227 -2.64 -11.99 4.64
N GLY A 228 -1.35 -12.18 4.32
CA GLY A 228 -0.24 -11.49 5.00
C GLY A 228 -0.14 -11.80 6.50
N SER A 229 0.08 -10.76 7.31
CA SER A 229 0.04 -10.85 8.78
C SER A 229 -1.36 -11.15 9.30
N GLY A 230 -2.42 -10.58 8.70
CA GLY A 230 -3.80 -10.83 9.11
C GLY A 230 -4.20 -12.31 9.06
N TRP A 231 -3.73 -13.07 8.06
CA TRP A 231 -3.91 -14.53 8.03
C TRP A 231 -3.20 -15.24 9.20
N LYS A 232 -1.99 -14.82 9.57
CA LYS A 232 -1.24 -15.40 10.70
C LYS A 232 -1.94 -15.14 12.04
N ASP A 233 -2.37 -13.90 12.27
CA ASP A 233 -3.09 -13.50 13.49
C ASP A 233 -4.39 -14.29 13.65
N TYR A 234 -5.15 -14.44 12.56
CA TYR A 234 -6.37 -15.23 12.51
C TYR A 234 -6.10 -16.72 12.77
N GLN A 235 -5.07 -17.32 12.15
CA GLN A 235 -4.68 -18.70 12.45
C GLN A 235 -4.27 -18.92 13.91
N ALA A 236 -3.71 -17.90 14.58
CA ALA A 236 -3.28 -17.98 15.97
C ALA A 236 -4.40 -17.72 16.99
N SER A 237 -5.45 -16.97 16.63
CA SER A 237 -6.39 -16.39 17.61
C SER A 237 -7.85 -16.26 17.16
N GLY A 238 -8.18 -16.51 15.90
CA GLY A 238 -9.47 -16.15 15.30
C GLY A 238 -9.69 -14.64 15.09
N ARG A 239 -8.69 -13.81 15.39
CA ARG A 239 -8.79 -12.34 15.42
C ARG A 239 -7.69 -11.67 14.60
N VAL A 240 -7.93 -10.43 14.16
CA VAL A 240 -6.93 -9.56 13.50
C VAL A 240 -7.03 -8.15 14.08
N CYS A 241 -5.94 -7.58 14.62
CA CYS A 241 -5.95 -6.29 15.33
C CYS A 241 -7.06 -6.20 16.42
N GLY A 242 -7.37 -7.32 17.08
CA GLY A 242 -8.44 -7.44 18.07
C GLY A 242 -9.85 -7.64 17.49
N ILE A 243 -10.08 -7.44 16.19
CA ILE A 243 -11.35 -7.72 15.51
C ILE A 243 -11.53 -9.24 15.42
N GLU A 244 -12.63 -9.77 15.93
CA GLU A 244 -12.99 -11.19 15.79
C GLU A 244 -13.59 -11.46 14.40
N LEU A 245 -13.16 -12.55 13.76
CA LEU A 245 -13.61 -12.94 12.42
C LEU A 245 -14.35 -14.29 12.47
N PRO A 246 -15.29 -14.55 11.53
CA PRO A 246 -15.99 -15.83 11.45
C PRO A 246 -15.04 -17.03 11.40
N ALA A 247 -15.42 -18.12 12.07
CA ALA A 247 -14.66 -19.37 12.01
C ALA A 247 -14.70 -20.00 10.61
N GLY A 248 -13.63 -20.72 10.24
CA GLY A 248 -13.56 -21.49 9.00
C GLY A 248 -13.06 -20.72 7.76
N LEU A 249 -12.74 -19.42 7.86
CA LEU A 249 -12.12 -18.67 6.77
C LEU A 249 -10.81 -19.33 6.31
N ARG A 250 -10.54 -19.28 4.99
CA ARG A 250 -9.33 -19.82 4.36
C ARG A 250 -8.32 -18.71 3.99
N GLN A 251 -7.09 -19.12 3.70
CA GLN A 251 -6.06 -18.20 3.21
C GLN A 251 -6.52 -17.54 1.90
N ALA A 252 -6.36 -16.21 1.81
CA ALA A 252 -6.83 -15.37 0.71
C ALA A 252 -8.36 -15.40 0.47
N GLU A 253 -9.16 -15.81 1.47
CA GLU A 253 -10.61 -15.67 1.40
C GLU A 253 -11.03 -14.19 1.50
N ARG A 254 -12.10 -13.84 0.79
CA ARG A 254 -12.69 -12.49 0.82
C ARG A 254 -13.48 -12.30 2.12
N LEU A 255 -13.23 -11.21 2.83
CA LEU A 255 -14.01 -10.81 4.00
C LEU A 255 -15.37 -10.24 3.58
N ALA A 256 -16.39 -10.43 4.43
CA ALA A 256 -17.75 -9.96 4.18
C ALA A 256 -17.80 -8.43 3.96
N GLU A 257 -17.11 -7.69 4.84
CA GLU A 257 -16.77 -6.27 4.63
C GLU A 257 -15.27 -6.04 4.83
N PRO A 258 -14.68 -5.01 4.19
CA PRO A 258 -13.29 -4.62 4.45
C PRO A 258 -13.10 -4.09 5.86
N ILE A 259 -12.07 -4.59 6.54
CA ILE A 259 -11.70 -4.21 7.91
C ILE A 259 -10.49 -3.26 7.94
N PHE A 260 -10.41 -2.45 8.99
CA PHE A 260 -9.29 -1.55 9.27
C PHE A 260 -8.37 -2.20 10.32
N THR A 261 -7.10 -2.37 9.99
CA THR A 261 -6.14 -3.14 10.81
C THR A 261 -4.85 -2.35 11.01
N PRO A 262 -4.84 -1.32 11.88
CA PRO A 262 -3.71 -0.43 12.01
C PRO A 262 -2.49 -1.15 12.59
N SER A 263 -1.29 -0.68 12.24
CA SER A 263 -0.05 -1.03 12.93
C SER A 263 0.63 0.20 13.51
N SER A 264 1.39 0.02 14.59
CA SER A 264 2.33 1.04 15.06
C SER A 264 3.43 1.23 14.01
N LYS A 265 3.89 2.47 13.82
CA LYS A 265 5.03 2.76 12.95
C LYS A 265 6.33 2.60 13.75
N ALA A 266 7.09 1.55 13.47
CA ALA A 266 8.30 1.22 14.22
C ALA A 266 9.50 2.11 13.86
N ALA A 267 10.49 2.16 14.75
CA ALA A 267 11.78 2.79 14.48
C ALA A 267 12.57 2.00 13.42
N ILE A 268 13.45 2.68 12.67
CA ILE A 268 14.23 2.09 11.57
C ILE A 268 15.05 0.90 12.10
N GLY A 269 14.70 -0.31 11.64
CA GLY A 269 15.34 -1.57 12.04
C GLY A 269 14.39 -2.56 12.74
N ASN A 270 13.27 -2.07 13.29
CA ASN A 270 12.21 -2.90 13.87
C ASN A 270 11.08 -3.14 12.85
N HIS A 271 10.26 -4.16 13.09
CA HIS A 271 9.03 -4.40 12.32
C HIS A 271 7.84 -3.64 12.93
N ASP A 272 6.92 -3.19 12.07
CA ASP A 272 5.65 -2.59 12.48
C ASP A 272 4.73 -3.63 13.16
N GLU A 273 4.13 -3.27 14.30
CA GLU A 273 3.31 -4.21 15.09
C GLU A 273 1.81 -3.94 14.88
N ASN A 274 1.03 -4.98 14.56
CA ASN A 274 -0.43 -4.89 14.46
C ASN A 274 -1.03 -4.45 15.82
N ILE A 275 -1.72 -3.30 15.86
CA ILE A 275 -2.32 -2.75 17.08
C ILE A 275 -3.85 -2.76 17.02
N GLY A 276 -4.48 -2.83 18.21
CA GLY A 276 -5.93 -2.63 18.34
C GLY A 276 -6.34 -1.17 18.12
N PHE A 277 -7.58 -0.93 17.71
CA PHE A 277 -8.08 0.42 17.46
C PHE A 277 -7.98 1.32 18.70
N ASP A 278 -8.24 0.79 19.90
CA ASP A 278 -8.12 1.53 21.16
C ASP A 278 -6.68 2.01 21.46
N ALA A 279 -5.67 1.24 21.04
CA ALA A 279 -4.27 1.64 21.14
C ALA A 279 -3.93 2.78 20.16
N MET A 280 -4.48 2.74 18.94
CA MET A 280 -4.39 3.85 17.99
C MET A 280 -5.12 5.11 18.50
N VAL A 281 -6.29 4.95 19.13
CA VAL A 281 -7.01 6.04 19.81
C VAL A 281 -6.17 6.66 20.92
N ALA A 282 -5.43 5.86 21.70
CA ALA A 282 -4.51 6.36 22.71
C ALA A 282 -3.28 7.09 22.13
N LEU A 283 -2.82 6.72 20.93
CA LEU A 283 -1.67 7.35 20.25
C LEU A 283 -2.00 8.68 19.55
N ILE A 284 -3.17 8.80 18.91
CA ILE A 284 -3.50 9.97 18.06
C ILE A 284 -4.81 10.68 18.41
N GLY A 285 -5.55 10.21 19.42
CA GLY A 285 -6.83 10.76 19.85
C GLY A 285 -8.02 10.22 19.03
N CYS A 286 -9.16 10.06 19.72
CA CYS A 286 -10.37 9.40 19.17
C CYS A 286 -10.85 10.01 17.84
N ALA A 287 -11.06 11.34 17.78
CA ALA A 287 -11.60 11.99 16.59
C ALA A 287 -10.72 11.80 15.34
N LEU A 288 -9.40 11.86 15.50
CA LEU A 288 -8.46 11.64 14.40
C LEU A 288 -8.36 10.15 14.03
N ALA A 289 -8.39 9.25 15.01
CA ALA A 289 -8.41 7.81 14.76
C ALA A 289 -9.66 7.36 13.98
N GLU A 290 -10.83 7.90 14.32
CA GLU A 290 -12.07 7.70 13.58
C GLU A 290 -11.98 8.26 12.15
N GLN A 291 -11.47 9.47 11.97
CA GLN A 291 -11.28 10.06 10.64
C GLN A 291 -10.35 9.20 9.77
N VAL A 292 -9.21 8.74 10.31
CA VAL A 292 -8.28 7.85 9.58
C VAL A 292 -8.97 6.54 9.21
N ARG A 293 -9.66 5.87 10.16
CA ARG A 293 -10.40 4.62 9.90
C ARG A 293 -11.43 4.79 8.78
N ALA A 294 -12.25 5.84 8.85
CA ALA A 294 -13.30 6.11 7.88
C ALA A 294 -12.72 6.41 6.49
N THR A 295 -11.72 7.29 6.41
CA THR A 295 -11.06 7.66 5.14
C THR A 295 -10.34 6.46 4.52
N THR A 296 -9.60 5.67 5.30
CA THR A 296 -8.91 4.46 4.83
C THR A 296 -9.89 3.45 4.22
N LEU A 297 -11.00 3.17 4.90
CA LEU A 297 -12.02 2.27 4.38
C LEU A 297 -12.74 2.82 3.14
N ALA A 298 -12.97 4.14 3.05
CA ALA A 298 -13.53 4.78 1.87
C ALA A 298 -12.59 4.67 0.65
N ILE A 299 -11.31 5.00 0.82
CA ILE A 299 -10.28 4.87 -0.23
C ILE A 299 -10.14 3.41 -0.67
N TYR A 300 -10.08 2.47 0.26
CA TYR A 300 -10.00 1.04 -0.06
C TYR A 300 -11.23 0.56 -0.86
N ARG A 301 -12.45 0.85 -0.38
CA ARG A 301 -13.69 0.41 -1.05
C ARG A 301 -13.77 0.96 -2.48
N PHE A 302 -13.41 2.22 -2.67
CA PHE A 302 -13.31 2.85 -3.98
C PHE A 302 -12.23 2.23 -4.88
N ALA A 303 -11.01 2.04 -4.37
CA ALA A 303 -9.90 1.50 -5.14
C ALA A 303 -10.11 0.04 -5.52
N ALA A 304 -10.57 -0.80 -4.59
CA ALA A 304 -10.88 -2.21 -4.83
C ALA A 304 -11.99 -2.38 -5.88
N ALA A 305 -13.07 -1.59 -5.81
CA ALA A 305 -14.12 -1.60 -6.83
C ALA A 305 -13.60 -1.14 -8.21
N TYR A 306 -12.78 -0.09 -8.24
CA TYR A 306 -12.19 0.42 -9.47
C TYR A 306 -11.23 -0.59 -10.13
N ALA A 307 -10.49 -1.37 -9.33
CA ALA A 307 -9.57 -2.42 -9.76
C ALA A 307 -10.27 -3.73 -10.16
N GLN A 308 -11.31 -4.16 -9.42
CA GLN A 308 -12.02 -5.42 -9.68
C GLN A 308 -12.65 -5.44 -11.09
N GLN A 309 -13.18 -4.30 -11.54
CA GLN A 309 -13.67 -4.09 -12.92
C GLN A 309 -12.62 -4.34 -14.03
N ARG A 310 -11.34 -4.44 -13.67
CA ARG A 310 -10.18 -4.62 -14.57
C ARG A 310 -9.45 -5.95 -14.29
N GLY A 311 -10.09 -6.88 -13.58
CA GLY A 311 -9.54 -8.19 -13.25
C GLY A 311 -8.48 -8.19 -12.15
N ILE A 312 -8.30 -7.07 -11.43
CA ILE A 312 -7.31 -6.93 -10.36
C ILE A 312 -8.02 -6.92 -9.00
N LEU A 313 -7.63 -7.82 -8.11
CA LEU A 313 -8.07 -7.81 -6.71
C LEU A 313 -6.99 -7.14 -5.86
N ILE A 314 -7.35 -6.04 -5.20
CA ILE A 314 -6.55 -5.47 -4.10
C ILE A 314 -6.91 -6.29 -2.87
N ALA A 315 -5.94 -7.01 -2.28
CA ALA A 315 -6.18 -7.86 -1.11
C ALA A 315 -6.21 -7.03 0.18
N ASP A 316 -5.16 -6.23 0.34
CA ASP A 316 -4.94 -5.20 1.33
C ASP A 316 -4.11 -4.04 0.73
N THR A 317 -4.09 -2.89 1.43
CA THR A 317 -3.24 -1.72 1.16
C THR A 317 -3.14 -0.82 2.38
#